data_AF-A0A6J1RDJ9-F1
#
_entry.id   AF-A0A6J1RDJ9-F1
#
_cell.length_a   1.000
_cell.length_b   1.000
_cell.length_c   1.000
_cell.angle_alpha   90.00
_cell.angle_beta   90.00
_cell.angle_gamma   90.00
#
_symmetry.space_group_name_H-M   'P 1'
#
loop_
_entity.id
_entity.type
_entity.pdbx_description
1 polymer ?
#
loop_
_entity_poly.entity_id
_entity_poly.type
_entity_poly.pdbx_seq_one_letter_code
_entity_poly.pdbx_strand_id
1 'polypeptide(L)'
;MFFKKILMPCGLCAVPAVKPANPSEDGMSYSNDPGVKKLIRPSELPIYTFEDDYAKQIPCTECSPSVLEQNVSKIRKSIQAVASEYQHYTGVVSDTIDIGFEHSRSLLDYLREESNVMPRMGAIAIGGIAGLVLGLRGRKFKRIVYSSAGALSIAAICYPKKAEEGFDMAKHYVNVGYNFIYGVKPGDNRQLQITIPEMPKMPTSFSEFADLTIVTGSAVATAVGSFAQNTYASLSGNKEENQSTAKLDTKQD
;
A
#
# COMPACT_ATOMS: atom_id res chain seq x y z
N MET A 1 14.72 -27.37 -23.11
CA MET A 1 16.12 -27.09 -22.74
C MET A 1 16.20 -25.60 -22.39
N PHE A 2 16.89 -25.27 -21.29
CA PHE A 2 17.19 -23.92 -20.76
C PHE A 2 16.20 -23.27 -19.77
N PHE A 3 16.78 -22.84 -18.63
CA PHE A 3 16.25 -22.09 -17.48
C PHE A 3 15.41 -22.84 -16.44
N LYS A 4 16.00 -23.88 -15.85
CA LYS A 4 15.51 -24.53 -14.63
C LYS A 4 16.59 -24.62 -13.55
N LYS A 5 17.38 -23.56 -13.33
CA LYS A 5 18.29 -23.43 -12.18
C LYS A 5 18.57 -21.95 -11.91
N ILE A 6 17.86 -21.36 -10.94
CA ILE A 6 18.30 -20.31 -10.00
C ILE A 6 17.20 -20.28 -8.94
N LEU A 7 17.33 -21.11 -7.91
CA LEU A 7 16.70 -20.89 -6.60
C LEU A 7 17.40 -21.77 -5.56
N MET A 8 18.48 -21.24 -5.02
CA MET A 8 18.94 -21.56 -3.66
C MET A 8 19.61 -20.31 -3.11
N PRO A 9 19.27 -19.94 -1.86
CA PRO A 9 20.27 -20.12 -0.82
C PRO A 9 19.66 -20.66 0.47
N CYS A 10 20.18 -21.81 0.92
CA CYS A 10 20.28 -22.10 2.34
C CYS A 10 21.55 -21.41 2.85
N GLY A 11 21.40 -20.59 3.88
CA GLY A 11 22.51 -19.88 4.51
C GLY A 11 22.14 -19.44 5.91
N LEU A 12 22.25 -20.38 6.85
CA LEU A 12 22.57 -20.22 8.28
C LEU A 12 22.69 -18.78 8.79
N CYS A 13 21.88 -18.42 9.78
CA CYS A 13 22.31 -17.61 10.91
C CYS A 13 21.59 -18.11 12.16
N ALA A 14 22.30 -18.94 12.94
CA ALA A 14 21.92 -19.32 14.29
C ALA A 14 22.09 -18.11 15.21
N VAL A 15 21.02 -17.71 15.90
CA VAL A 15 21.08 -16.72 16.99
C VAL A 15 21.45 -17.47 18.27
N PRO A 16 22.55 -17.15 18.97
CA PRO A 16 22.79 -17.73 20.28
C PRO A 16 21.88 -17.05 21.30
N ALA A 17 20.99 -17.83 21.91
CA ALA A 17 20.21 -17.42 23.06
C ALA A 17 21.12 -17.36 24.29
N VAL A 18 21.42 -16.15 24.77
CA VAL A 18 22.13 -15.95 26.04
C VAL A 18 21.11 -15.78 27.15
N LYS A 19 21.16 -16.71 28.10
CA LYS A 19 20.41 -16.77 29.35
C LYS A 19 20.95 -15.71 30.33
N PRO A 20 20.12 -14.87 30.97
CA PRO A 20 20.56 -14.10 32.12
C PRO A 20 20.31 -14.89 33.41
N ALA A 21 21.36 -14.97 34.24
CA ALA A 21 21.31 -15.34 35.64
C ALA A 21 21.23 -14.05 36.48
N ASN A 22 20.35 -14.02 37.47
CA ASN A 22 20.43 -13.04 38.57
C ASN A 22 21.69 -13.32 39.41
N PRO A 23 22.27 -12.30 40.03
CA PRO A 23 22.09 -12.20 41.48
C PRO A 23 21.99 -10.77 42.05
N SER A 24 21.10 -10.66 43.05
CA SER A 24 21.16 -9.92 44.34
C SER A 24 21.90 -8.59 44.50
N GLU A 25 21.13 -7.60 44.99
CA GLU A 25 21.28 -6.85 46.25
C GLU A 25 22.69 -6.47 46.77
N ASP A 26 22.85 -5.16 47.04
CA ASP A 26 23.56 -4.50 48.17
C ASP A 26 24.12 -3.15 47.67
N GLY A 27 24.08 -2.01 48.36
CA GLY A 27 23.66 -1.63 49.69
C GLY A 27 24.03 -0.13 49.80
N MET A 28 23.07 0.73 50.14
CA MET A 28 23.28 2.17 50.30
C MET A 28 23.99 2.41 51.64
N SER A 29 25.22 2.95 51.62
CA SER A 29 25.93 3.40 52.82
C SER A 29 26.06 4.92 52.82
N TYR A 30 25.29 5.57 53.69
CA TYR A 30 25.48 6.98 54.06
C TYR A 30 26.35 7.05 55.31
N SER A 31 27.57 7.56 55.18
CA SER A 31 28.39 7.94 56.33
C SER A 31 28.08 9.40 56.70
N ASN A 32 27.50 9.58 57.88
CA ASN A 32 27.47 10.85 58.59
C ASN A 32 28.76 10.98 59.39
N ASP A 33 29.38 12.17 59.40
CA ASP A 33 30.38 12.53 60.40
C ASP A 33 30.00 13.89 61.03
N PRO A 34 29.94 14.03 62.38
CA PRO A 34 29.46 15.23 63.05
C PRO A 34 30.61 16.16 63.41
N GLY A 35 30.74 17.28 62.69
CA GLY A 35 31.74 18.31 62.99
C GLY A 35 31.16 19.73 62.89
N VAL A 36 30.92 20.35 64.06
CA VAL A 36 30.75 21.80 64.30
C VAL A 36 29.72 22.51 63.41
N LYS A 37 28.49 22.64 63.91
CA LYS A 37 27.45 23.48 63.28
C LYS A 37 27.80 24.96 63.45
N LYS A 38 28.49 25.55 62.48
CA LYS A 38 28.61 27.01 62.34
C LYS A 38 27.20 27.55 62.06
N LEU A 39 26.59 28.22 63.03
CA LEU A 39 25.26 28.81 62.86
C LEU A 39 25.36 29.98 61.87
N ILE A 40 24.75 29.82 60.70
CA ILE A 40 24.67 30.81 59.63
C ILE A 40 23.39 31.62 59.80
N ARG A 41 23.44 32.94 59.54
CA ARG A 41 22.27 33.83 59.65
C ARG A 41 21.28 33.52 58.52
N PRO A 42 19.96 33.44 58.75
CA PRO A 42 18.98 33.07 57.70
C PRO A 42 18.99 33.96 56.45
N SER A 43 19.48 35.20 56.55
CA SER A 43 19.66 36.12 55.44
C SER A 43 20.87 35.81 54.54
N GLU A 44 21.76 34.92 54.98
CA GLU A 44 22.97 34.50 54.25
C GLU A 44 22.82 33.11 53.61
N LEU A 45 21.62 32.52 53.67
CA LEU A 45 21.33 31.28 52.95
C LEU A 45 20.98 31.64 51.49
N PRO A 46 21.73 31.15 50.49
CA PRO A 46 21.35 31.36 49.10
C PRO A 46 19.98 30.70 48.86
N ILE A 47 18.96 31.49 48.50
CA ILE A 47 17.59 30.99 48.25
C ILE A 47 17.56 30.01 47.06
N TYR A 48 18.53 30.14 46.15
CA TYR A 48 18.87 29.15 45.15
C TYR A 48 20.37 28.96 45.19
N THR A 49 20.84 27.76 45.53
CA THR A 49 22.23 27.37 45.33
C THR A 49 22.52 27.38 43.84
N PHE A 50 23.14 28.44 43.35
CA PHE A 50 23.94 28.33 42.13
C PHE A 50 25.22 27.64 42.57
N GLU A 51 25.22 26.32 42.60
CA GLU A 51 26.51 25.64 42.53
C GLU A 51 27.08 26.06 41.19
N ASP A 52 28.16 26.83 41.21
CA ASP A 52 29.00 27.05 40.03
C ASP A 52 29.61 25.74 39.52
N ASP A 53 29.36 24.61 40.21
CA ASP A 53 29.62 23.26 39.74
C ASP A 53 28.53 22.68 38.83
N TYR A 54 27.36 23.31 38.66
CA TYR A 54 26.40 22.91 37.62
C TYR A 54 26.84 23.37 36.21
N ALA A 55 27.81 24.28 36.11
CA ALA A 55 28.39 24.71 34.85
C ALA A 55 29.55 23.82 34.36
N LYS A 56 29.94 22.82 35.16
CA LYS A 56 30.45 21.58 34.60
C LYS A 56 29.22 20.69 34.43
N GLN A 57 28.54 20.85 33.29
CA GLN A 57 28.12 19.63 32.60
C GLN A 57 29.38 18.77 32.62
N ILE A 58 29.41 17.76 33.49
CA ILE A 58 30.36 16.69 33.37
C ILE A 58 30.14 16.31 31.91
N PRO A 59 31.08 16.57 30.98
CA PRO A 59 30.95 15.92 29.70
C PRO A 59 30.91 14.46 30.13
N CYS A 60 29.77 13.79 29.94
CA CYS A 60 29.66 12.36 30.15
C CYS A 60 30.58 11.71 29.13
N THR A 61 31.88 11.82 29.38
CA THR A 61 32.99 11.35 28.56
C THR A 61 33.11 9.84 28.77
N GLU A 62 32.43 9.31 29.79
CA GLU A 62 32.34 7.89 30.14
C GLU A 62 30.90 7.34 30.29
N CYS A 63 29.86 8.02 29.79
CA CYS A 63 28.62 7.29 29.52
C CYS A 63 28.86 6.46 28.25
N SER A 64 29.43 5.27 28.41
CA SER A 64 29.52 4.29 27.33
C SER A 64 28.11 4.14 26.75
N PRO A 65 27.90 4.45 25.45
CA PRO A 65 26.57 4.56 24.89
C PRO A 65 25.87 3.23 25.11
N SER A 66 24.66 3.31 25.67
CA SER A 66 23.86 2.12 25.95
C SER A 66 23.70 1.31 24.67
N VAL A 67 23.63 -0.01 24.77
CA VAL A 67 23.52 -0.92 23.61
C VAL A 67 22.37 -0.49 22.68
N LEU A 68 21.29 0.06 23.24
CA LEU A 68 20.17 0.61 22.48
C LEU A 68 20.54 1.88 21.69
N GLU A 69 21.27 2.81 22.30
CA GLU A 69 21.72 4.05 21.65
C GLU A 69 22.69 3.77 20.51
N GLN A 70 23.58 2.79 20.68
CA GLN A 70 24.48 2.36 19.61
C GLN A 70 23.71 1.80 18.41
N ASN A 71 22.65 1.02 18.66
CA ASN A 71 21.84 0.43 17.60
C ASN A 71 21.00 1.49 16.87
N VAL A 72 20.35 2.39 17.60
CA VAL A 72 19.59 3.50 17.01
C VAL A 72 20.53 4.43 16.22
N SER A 73 21.74 4.70 16.74
CA SER A 73 22.74 5.51 16.07
C SER A 73 23.27 4.85 14.79
N LYS A 74 23.49 3.53 14.80
CA LYS A 74 23.85 2.76 13.59
C LYS A 74 22.75 2.82 12.53
N ILE A 75 21.49 2.63 12.91
CA ILE A 75 20.35 2.70 12.00
C ILE A 75 20.18 4.12 11.42
N ARG A 76 20.28 5.16 12.26
CA ARG A 76 20.18 6.55 11.79
C ARG A 76 21.29 6.87 10.79
N LYS A 77 22.54 6.49 11.09
CA LYS A 77 23.69 6.73 10.21
C LYS A 77 23.59 5.93 8.91
N SER A 78 23.10 4.68 8.95
CA SER A 78 22.93 3.89 7.72
C SER A 78 21.82 4.45 6.83
N ILE A 79 20.69 4.85 7.41
CA ILE A 79 19.60 5.50 6.67
C ILE A 79 20.07 6.86 6.13
N GLN A 80 20.81 7.64 6.90
CA GLN A 80 21.32 8.94 6.46
C GLN A 80 22.34 8.81 5.34
N ALA A 81 23.23 7.81 5.40
CA ALA A 81 24.19 7.53 4.32
C ALA A 81 23.45 7.16 3.03
N VAL A 82 22.49 6.24 3.11
CA VAL A 82 21.67 5.85 1.95
C VAL A 82 20.85 7.04 1.44
N ALA A 83 20.19 7.79 2.30
CA ALA A 83 19.40 8.95 1.91
C ALA A 83 20.25 10.03 1.21
N SER A 84 21.46 10.30 1.72
CA SER A 84 22.38 11.26 1.11
C SER A 84 22.90 10.81 -0.26
N GLU A 85 23.06 9.50 -0.47
CA GLU A 85 23.43 8.94 -1.76
C GLU A 85 22.27 9.02 -2.75
N TYR A 86 21.04 8.73 -2.31
CA TYR A 86 19.84 8.86 -3.13
C TYR A 86 19.59 10.31 -3.57
N GLN A 87 19.81 11.29 -2.69
CA GLN A 87 19.67 12.73 -3.01
C GLN A 87 20.53 13.16 -4.20
N HIS A 88 21.69 12.54 -4.40
CA HIS A 88 22.55 12.86 -5.55
C HIS A 88 21.95 12.34 -6.88
N TYR A 89 21.22 11.23 -6.85
CA TYR A 89 20.62 10.64 -8.05
C TYR A 89 19.20 11.13 -8.31
N THR A 90 18.51 11.72 -7.32
CA THR A 90 17.12 12.17 -7.50
C THR A 90 16.98 13.19 -8.62
N GLY A 91 17.95 14.09 -8.80
CA GLY A 91 17.93 15.10 -9.88
C GLY A 91 18.02 14.47 -11.27
N VAL A 92 18.94 13.52 -11.47
CA VAL A 92 19.07 12.82 -12.77
C VAL A 92 17.83 11.95 -13.04
N VAL A 93 17.28 11.32 -12.01
CA VAL A 93 16.06 10.51 -12.13
C VAL A 93 14.87 11.40 -12.47
N SER A 94 14.69 12.55 -11.81
CA SER A 94 13.60 13.47 -12.16
C SER A 94 13.73 13.99 -13.58
N ASP A 95 14.94 14.39 -13.99
CA ASP A 95 15.18 14.92 -15.34
C ASP A 95 14.92 13.87 -16.43
N THR A 96 15.36 12.63 -16.20
CA THR A 96 15.10 11.52 -17.15
C THR A 96 13.63 11.15 -17.23
N ILE A 97 12.89 11.25 -16.13
CA ILE A 97 11.44 11.04 -16.11
C ILE A 97 10.73 12.14 -16.91
N ASP A 98 11.09 13.40 -16.70
CA ASP A 98 10.49 14.53 -17.42
C ASP A 98 10.80 14.47 -18.92
N ILE A 99 12.06 14.21 -19.29
CA ILE A 99 12.46 14.03 -20.70
C ILE A 99 11.71 12.85 -21.33
N GLY A 100 11.60 11.73 -20.60
CA GLY A 100 10.88 10.55 -21.06
C GLY A 100 9.39 10.82 -21.27
N PHE A 101 8.79 11.63 -20.41
CA PHE A 101 7.38 12.00 -20.48
C PHE A 101 7.09 12.91 -21.67
N GLU A 102 7.93 13.92 -21.90
CA GLU A 102 7.80 14.80 -23.07
C GLU A 102 7.98 14.04 -24.38
N HIS A 103 8.96 13.14 -24.47
CA HIS A 103 9.10 12.26 -25.64
C HIS A 103 7.92 11.31 -25.82
N SER A 104 7.36 10.79 -24.73
CA SER A 104 6.19 9.90 -24.79
C SER A 104 4.93 10.63 -25.25
N ARG A 105 4.73 11.89 -24.85
CA ARG A 105 3.63 12.74 -25.33
C ARG A 105 3.70 12.96 -26.83
N SER A 106 4.87 13.35 -27.34
CA SER A 106 5.08 13.54 -28.79
C SER A 106 4.81 12.25 -29.59
N LEU A 107 5.27 11.10 -29.09
CA LEU A 107 4.99 9.79 -29.69
C LEU A 107 3.48 9.48 -29.66
N LEU A 108 2.81 9.75 -28.54
CA LEU A 108 1.36 9.54 -28.44
C LEU A 108 0.57 10.40 -29.42
N ASP A 109 0.94 11.68 -29.58
CA ASP A 109 0.30 12.56 -30.53
C ASP A 109 0.52 12.06 -31.97
N TYR A 110 1.72 11.59 -32.29
CA TYR A 110 2.02 10.96 -33.58
C TYR A 110 1.17 9.69 -33.84
N LEU A 111 0.95 8.86 -32.82
CA LEU A 111 0.07 7.69 -32.92
C LEU A 111 -1.40 8.09 -33.04
N ARG A 112 -1.83 9.22 -32.47
CA ARG A 112 -3.21 9.69 -32.55
C ARG A 112 -3.53 10.42 -33.86
N GLU A 113 -2.52 10.72 -34.67
CA GLU A 113 -2.70 11.29 -36.01
C GLU A 113 -3.31 10.27 -36.99
N GLU A 114 -4.38 10.64 -37.71
CA GLU A 114 -5.26 9.71 -38.45
C GLU A 114 -4.57 9.02 -39.63
N SER A 115 -3.55 9.67 -40.20
CA SER A 115 -2.79 9.17 -41.35
C SER A 115 -1.89 7.96 -41.03
N ASN A 116 -1.58 7.73 -39.75
CA ASN A 116 -0.54 6.78 -39.34
C ASN A 116 -1.11 5.44 -38.85
N VAL A 117 -1.88 4.73 -39.68
CA VAL A 117 -2.52 3.46 -39.28
C VAL A 117 -1.52 2.33 -38.95
N MET A 118 -0.36 2.31 -39.62
CA MET A 118 0.65 1.26 -39.43
C MET A 118 1.30 1.28 -38.02
N PRO A 119 1.85 2.41 -37.54
CA PRO A 119 2.43 2.47 -36.20
C PRO A 119 1.39 2.29 -35.08
N ARG A 120 0.12 2.65 -35.28
CA ARG A 120 -0.97 2.37 -34.32
C ARG A 120 -1.16 0.88 -34.09
N MET A 121 -1.22 0.10 -35.16
CA MET A 121 -1.33 -1.36 -35.07
C MET A 121 -0.09 -1.98 -34.45
N GLY A 122 1.10 -1.44 -34.76
CA GLY A 122 2.35 -1.82 -34.12
C GLY A 122 2.32 -1.61 -32.60
N ALA A 123 1.88 -0.43 -32.14
CA ALA A 123 1.75 -0.12 -30.72
C ALA A 123 0.78 -1.08 -30.01
N ILE A 124 -0.39 -1.34 -30.60
CA ILE A 124 -1.39 -2.27 -30.04
C ILE A 124 -0.82 -3.70 -29.96
N ALA A 125 -0.09 -4.13 -30.99
CA ALA A 125 0.55 -5.44 -31.00
C ALA A 125 1.61 -5.57 -29.89
N ILE A 126 2.43 -4.53 -29.67
CA ILE A 126 3.39 -4.48 -28.57
C ILE A 126 2.67 -4.57 -27.22
N GLY A 127 1.54 -3.89 -27.05
CA GLY A 127 0.70 -4.01 -25.84
C GLY A 127 0.17 -5.42 -25.62
N GLY A 128 -0.28 -6.06 -26.70
CA GLY A 128 -0.74 -7.45 -26.67
C GLY A 128 0.38 -8.43 -26.28
N ILE A 129 1.60 -8.22 -26.80
CA ILE A 129 2.77 -9.02 -26.47
C ILE A 129 3.21 -8.77 -25.02
N ALA A 130 3.24 -7.52 -24.58
CA ALA A 130 3.57 -7.17 -23.20
C ALA A 130 2.57 -7.80 -22.20
N GLY A 131 1.28 -7.75 -22.52
CA GLY A 131 0.24 -8.45 -21.78
C GLY A 131 0.43 -9.97 -21.79
N LEU A 132 0.78 -10.55 -22.94
CA LEU A 132 1.09 -11.98 -23.04
C LEU A 132 2.25 -12.37 -22.12
N VAL A 133 3.34 -11.58 -22.10
CA VAL A 133 4.53 -11.80 -21.25
C VAL A 133 4.14 -11.81 -19.77
N LEU A 134 3.32 -10.86 -19.33
CA LEU A 134 2.77 -10.82 -17.97
C LEU A 134 1.88 -12.05 -17.67
N GLY A 135 1.16 -12.55 -18.67
CA GLY A 135 0.31 -13.74 -18.58
C GLY A 135 1.05 -15.09 -18.66
N LEU A 136 2.34 -15.13 -19.01
CA LEU A 136 3.09 -16.37 -19.27
C LEU A 136 3.12 -17.32 -18.08
N ARG A 137 3.11 -16.76 -16.87
CA ARG A 137 3.12 -17.49 -15.59
C ARG A 137 1.83 -18.30 -15.34
N GLY A 138 0.79 -18.14 -16.16
CA GLY A 138 -0.52 -18.81 -15.99
C GLY A 138 -0.92 -19.83 -17.06
N ARG A 139 -2.15 -20.36 -16.91
CA ARG A 139 -2.85 -21.22 -17.89
C ARG A 139 -3.19 -20.44 -19.17
N LYS A 140 -3.64 -21.16 -20.21
CA LYS A 140 -4.00 -20.60 -21.53
C LYS A 140 -5.00 -19.44 -21.45
N PHE A 141 -6.05 -19.56 -20.63
CA PHE A 141 -7.03 -18.48 -20.42
C PHE A 141 -6.38 -17.19 -19.88
N LYS A 142 -5.50 -17.31 -18.88
CA LYS A 142 -4.78 -16.16 -18.31
C LYS A 142 -3.94 -15.45 -19.37
N ARG A 143 -3.31 -16.21 -20.28
CA ARG A 143 -2.52 -15.64 -21.38
C ARG A 143 -3.39 -14.82 -22.34
N ILE A 144 -4.57 -15.34 -22.69
CA ILE A 144 -5.50 -14.65 -23.59
C ILE A 144 -6.03 -13.38 -22.92
N VAL A 145 -6.51 -13.46 -21.67
CA VAL A 145 -7.05 -12.32 -20.93
C VAL A 145 -6.00 -11.21 -20.75
N TYR A 146 -4.78 -11.57 -20.38
CA TYR A 146 -3.73 -10.56 -20.18
C TYR A 146 -3.26 -9.96 -21.49
N SER A 147 -3.15 -10.76 -22.56
CA SER A 147 -2.81 -10.25 -23.89
C SER A 147 -3.90 -9.33 -24.44
N SER A 148 -5.18 -9.71 -24.34
CA SER A 148 -6.29 -8.86 -24.77
C SER A 148 -6.38 -7.59 -23.91
N ALA A 149 -6.17 -7.68 -22.60
CA ALA A 149 -6.16 -6.51 -21.72
C ALA A 149 -5.03 -5.54 -22.07
N GLY A 150 -3.82 -6.05 -22.35
CA GLY A 150 -2.68 -5.23 -22.77
C GLY A 150 -2.87 -4.59 -24.15
N ALA A 151 -3.48 -5.31 -25.09
CA ALA A 151 -3.82 -4.75 -26.40
C ALA A 151 -4.93 -3.68 -26.27
N LEU A 152 -5.97 -3.95 -25.48
CA LEU A 152 -7.10 -3.04 -25.27
C LEU A 152 -6.68 -1.77 -24.53
N SER A 153 -5.78 -1.85 -23.54
CA SER A 153 -5.31 -0.67 -22.84
C SER A 153 -4.57 0.28 -23.77
N ILE A 154 -3.66 -0.22 -24.61
CA ILE A 154 -2.97 0.60 -25.60
C ILE A 154 -3.94 1.10 -26.69
N ALA A 155 -4.89 0.26 -27.11
CA ALA A 155 -5.92 0.66 -28.07
C ALA A 155 -6.79 1.80 -27.53
N ALA A 156 -7.17 1.79 -26.25
CA ALA A 156 -7.94 2.85 -25.61
C ALA A 156 -7.17 4.18 -25.60
N ILE A 157 -5.85 4.13 -25.35
CA ILE A 157 -4.99 5.32 -25.38
C ILE A 157 -4.83 5.87 -26.82
N CYS A 158 -4.72 4.96 -27.80
CA CYS A 158 -4.55 5.28 -29.22
C CYS A 158 -5.84 5.77 -29.90
N TYR A 159 -7.01 5.31 -29.44
CA TYR A 159 -8.33 5.62 -29.99
C TYR A 159 -9.31 6.12 -28.92
N PRO A 160 -9.07 7.30 -28.31
CA PRO A 160 -9.86 7.78 -27.18
C PRO A 160 -11.35 7.97 -27.53
N LYS A 161 -11.66 8.48 -28.73
CA LYS A 161 -13.05 8.69 -29.18
C LYS A 161 -13.83 7.40 -29.38
N LYS A 162 -13.19 6.39 -29.97
CA LYS A 162 -13.82 5.07 -30.15
C LYS A 162 -13.94 4.32 -28.83
N ALA A 163 -13.05 4.58 -27.87
CA ALA A 163 -13.14 4.01 -26.53
C ALA A 163 -14.36 4.55 -25.77
N GLU A 164 -14.67 5.86 -25.89
CA GLU A 164 -15.87 6.47 -25.32
C GLU A 164 -17.15 5.81 -25.84
N GLU A 165 -17.30 5.74 -27.16
CA GLU A 165 -18.46 5.09 -27.79
C GLU A 165 -18.57 3.60 -27.42
N GLY A 166 -17.45 2.90 -27.40
CA GLY A 166 -17.40 1.48 -27.03
C GLY A 166 -17.78 1.23 -25.57
N PHE A 167 -17.44 2.16 -24.67
CA PHE A 167 -17.78 2.06 -23.26
C PHE A 167 -19.27 2.28 -23.01
N ASP A 168 -19.88 3.26 -23.69
CA ASP A 168 -21.33 3.51 -23.58
C ASP A 168 -22.13 2.31 -24.07
N MET A 169 -21.72 1.70 -25.18
CA MET A 169 -22.32 0.46 -25.68
C MET A 169 -22.14 -0.67 -24.68
N ALA A 170 -20.93 -0.85 -24.13
CA ALA A 170 -20.67 -1.87 -23.13
C ALA A 170 -21.56 -1.69 -21.88
N LYS A 171 -21.72 -0.45 -21.40
CA LYS A 171 -22.59 -0.12 -20.27
C LYS A 171 -24.04 -0.51 -20.56
N HIS A 172 -24.55 -0.21 -21.75
CA HIS A 172 -25.89 -0.61 -22.15
C HIS A 172 -26.04 -2.14 -22.13
N TYR A 173 -25.13 -2.89 -22.74
CA TYR A 173 -25.20 -4.35 -22.76
C TYR A 173 -25.04 -5.01 -21.39
N VAL A 174 -24.16 -4.47 -20.52
CA VAL A 174 -24.02 -4.94 -19.14
C VAL A 174 -25.31 -4.70 -18.36
N ASN A 175 -25.92 -3.52 -18.52
CA ASN A 175 -27.17 -3.21 -17.86
C ASN A 175 -28.30 -4.14 -18.32
N VAL A 176 -28.41 -4.39 -19.63
CA VAL A 176 -29.39 -5.34 -20.18
C VAL A 176 -29.15 -6.75 -19.66
N GLY A 177 -27.91 -7.25 -19.68
CA GLY A 177 -27.57 -8.59 -19.21
C GLY A 177 -27.83 -8.78 -17.71
N TYR A 178 -27.54 -7.76 -16.91
CA TYR A 178 -27.81 -7.79 -15.48
C TYR A 178 -29.31 -7.81 -15.18
N ASN A 179 -30.09 -6.94 -15.83
CA ASN A 179 -31.54 -6.94 -15.72
C ASN A 179 -32.14 -8.28 -16.19
N PHE A 180 -31.54 -8.93 -17.19
CA PHE A 180 -31.96 -10.25 -17.66
C PHE A 180 -31.73 -11.36 -16.64
N ILE A 181 -30.55 -11.40 -15.98
CA ILE A 181 -30.25 -12.36 -14.92
C ILE A 181 -31.21 -12.19 -13.73
N TYR A 182 -31.62 -10.96 -13.45
CA TYR A 182 -32.60 -10.64 -12.40
C TYR A 182 -34.06 -10.76 -12.83
N GLY A 183 -34.35 -11.05 -14.11
CA GLY A 183 -35.72 -11.28 -14.61
C GLY A 183 -36.58 -10.02 -14.76
N VAL A 184 -35.98 -8.83 -14.84
CA VAL A 184 -36.71 -7.55 -14.99
C VAL A 184 -37.11 -7.35 -16.46
N LYS A 185 -38.38 -7.02 -16.71
CA LYS A 185 -38.90 -6.79 -18.07
C LYS A 185 -38.61 -5.36 -18.56
N PRO A 186 -38.37 -5.17 -19.88
CA PRO A 186 -38.17 -3.84 -20.45
C PRO A 186 -39.43 -2.98 -20.25
N GLY A 187 -39.27 -1.79 -19.64
CA GLY A 187 -40.36 -0.84 -19.37
C GLY A 187 -40.91 -0.85 -17.93
N ASP A 188 -40.39 -1.70 -17.04
CA ASP A 188 -40.76 -1.68 -15.61
C ASP A 188 -39.91 -0.65 -14.81
N ASN A 189 -40.48 -0.08 -13.76
CA ASN A 189 -39.83 0.89 -12.84
C ASN A 189 -38.72 0.24 -11.99
N ARG A 190 -38.64 -1.09 -12.02
CA ARG A 190 -37.65 -1.93 -11.32
C ARG A 190 -36.36 -2.16 -12.11
N GLN A 191 -36.17 -1.48 -13.25
CA GLN A 191 -34.90 -1.53 -13.98
C GLN A 191 -33.77 -1.04 -13.09
N LEU A 192 -32.90 -1.96 -12.71
CA LEU A 192 -31.68 -1.64 -11.99
C LEU A 192 -30.72 -1.06 -13.01
N GLN A 193 -30.48 0.24 -12.93
CA GLN A 193 -29.39 0.89 -13.67
C GLN A 193 -28.11 0.62 -12.88
N ILE A 194 -27.25 -0.26 -13.41
CA ILE A 194 -25.89 -0.31 -12.90
C ILE A 194 -25.23 1.00 -13.31
N THR A 195 -25.04 1.89 -12.34
CA THR A 195 -24.18 3.06 -12.50
C THR A 195 -22.73 2.57 -12.58
N ILE A 196 -22.36 2.04 -13.74
CA ILE A 196 -20.95 1.94 -14.11
C ILE A 196 -20.46 3.39 -14.19
N PRO A 197 -19.45 3.78 -13.40
CA PRO A 197 -18.93 5.13 -13.43
C PRO A 197 -18.56 5.48 -14.87
N GLU A 198 -18.87 6.69 -15.30
CA GLU A 198 -18.36 7.21 -16.58
C GLU A 198 -16.85 7.02 -16.61
N MET A 199 -16.30 6.77 -17.80
CA MET A 199 -14.86 6.52 -17.93
C MET A 199 -14.11 7.64 -17.19
N PRO A 200 -13.29 7.31 -16.18
CA PRO A 200 -12.47 8.33 -15.56
C PRO A 200 -11.62 8.93 -16.67
N LYS A 201 -11.59 10.27 -16.75
CA LYS A 201 -10.70 10.96 -17.68
C LYS A 201 -9.31 10.36 -17.54
N MET A 202 -8.73 9.96 -18.67
CA MET A 202 -7.40 9.34 -18.71
C MET A 202 -6.46 10.20 -17.87
N PRO A 203 -5.92 9.68 -16.75
CA PRO A 203 -5.17 10.50 -15.82
C PRO A 203 -3.95 11.05 -16.55
N THR A 204 -3.75 12.35 -16.43
CA THR A 204 -2.65 13.03 -17.12
C THR A 204 -1.33 12.86 -16.37
N SER A 205 -1.42 12.42 -15.11
CA SER A 205 -0.29 12.20 -14.21
C SER A 205 -0.38 10.85 -13.47
N PHE A 206 0.77 10.35 -13.04
CA PHE A 206 0.86 9.12 -12.25
C PHE A 206 0.28 9.28 -10.84
N SER A 207 0.32 10.47 -10.25
CA SER A 207 -0.28 10.76 -8.94
C SER A 207 -1.80 10.65 -9.01
N GLU A 208 -2.44 11.22 -10.04
CA GLU A 208 -3.88 11.07 -10.26
C GLU A 208 -4.27 9.60 -10.44
N PHE A 209 -3.44 8.83 -11.14
CA PHE A 209 -3.66 7.40 -11.28
C PHE A 209 -3.51 6.63 -9.96
N ALA A 210 -2.50 6.95 -9.16
CA ALA A 210 -2.27 6.31 -7.87
C ALA A 210 -3.43 6.60 -6.91
N ASP A 211 -3.86 7.86 -6.82
CA ASP A 211 -5.00 8.26 -6.00
C ASP A 211 -6.29 7.60 -6.49
N LEU A 212 -6.54 7.57 -7.80
CA LEU A 212 -7.69 6.88 -8.38
C LEU A 212 -7.68 5.38 -8.04
N THR A 213 -6.51 4.75 -8.07
CA THR A 213 -6.35 3.33 -7.72
C THR A 213 -6.59 3.09 -6.23
N ILE A 214 -6.11 3.97 -5.36
CA ILE A 214 -6.33 3.89 -3.91
C ILE A 214 -7.82 4.09 -3.57
N VAL A 215 -8.45 5.09 -4.17
CA VAL A 215 -9.88 5.40 -3.94
C VAL A 215 -10.77 4.27 -4.47
N THR A 216 -10.49 3.78 -5.67
CA THR A 216 -11.26 2.66 -6.24
C THR A 216 -10.99 1.36 -5.48
N GLY A 217 -9.73 1.08 -5.14
CA GLY A 217 -9.33 -0.10 -4.40
C GLY A 217 -9.97 -0.15 -3.00
N SER A 218 -10.03 0.99 -2.30
CA SER A 218 -10.70 1.10 -1.00
C SER A 218 -12.22 0.96 -1.15
N ALA A 219 -12.85 1.65 -2.11
CA ALA A 219 -14.29 1.54 -2.34
C ALA A 219 -14.74 0.11 -2.68
N VAL A 220 -13.99 -0.59 -3.55
CA VAL A 220 -14.27 -2.00 -3.89
C VAL A 220 -14.04 -2.91 -2.68
N ALA A 221 -12.96 -2.71 -1.93
CA ALA A 221 -12.72 -3.49 -0.72
C ALA A 221 -13.85 -3.31 0.31
N THR A 222 -14.35 -2.10 0.50
CA THR A 222 -15.46 -1.81 1.39
C THR A 222 -16.78 -2.39 0.88
N ALA A 223 -17.07 -2.31 -0.42
CA ALA A 223 -18.29 -2.88 -1.01
C ALA A 223 -18.32 -4.41 -0.94
N VAL A 224 -17.17 -5.08 -1.15
CA VAL A 224 -17.07 -6.54 -1.01
C VAL A 224 -17.14 -6.95 0.46
N GLY A 225 -16.53 -6.17 1.36
CA GLY A 225 -16.62 -6.36 2.80
C GLY A 225 -18.06 -6.25 3.32
N SER A 226 -18.80 -5.21 2.90
CA SER A 226 -20.19 -5.01 3.29
C SER A 226 -21.13 -6.05 2.68
N PHE A 227 -20.88 -6.51 1.44
CA PHE A 227 -21.62 -7.61 0.83
C PHE A 227 -21.38 -8.94 1.56
N ALA A 228 -20.14 -9.24 1.95
CA ALA A 228 -19.81 -10.43 2.74
C ALA A 228 -20.46 -10.40 4.13
N GLN A 229 -20.50 -9.23 4.79
CA GLN A 229 -21.19 -9.05 6.06
C GLN A 229 -22.72 -9.19 5.92
N ASN A 230 -23.33 -8.57 4.90
CA ASN A 230 -24.77 -8.66 4.67
C ASN A 230 -25.21 -10.09 4.33
N THR A 231 -24.45 -10.82 3.52
CA THR A 231 -24.73 -12.23 3.20
C THR A 231 -24.54 -13.15 4.41
N TYR A 232 -23.52 -12.91 5.24
CA TYR A 232 -23.34 -13.64 6.51
C TYR A 232 -24.48 -13.36 7.50
N ALA A 233 -24.91 -12.10 7.62
CA ALA A 233 -26.04 -11.72 8.47
C ALA A 233 -27.36 -12.36 7.99
N SER A 234 -27.62 -12.38 6.68
CA SER A 234 -28.81 -13.05 6.11
C SER A 234 -28.77 -14.58 6.24
N LEU A 235 -27.59 -15.21 6.19
CA LEU A 235 -27.44 -16.65 6.42
C LEU A 235 -27.55 -17.02 7.91
N SER A 236 -27.08 -16.15 8.81
CA SER A 236 -27.21 -16.36 10.25
C SER A 236 -28.66 -16.17 10.73
N GLY A 237 -29.38 -15.17 10.20
CA GLY A 237 -30.80 -14.94 10.53
C GLY A 237 -31.70 -16.10 10.11
N ASN A 238 -31.46 -16.71 8.94
CA ASN A 238 -32.21 -17.89 8.49
C ASN A 238 -31.98 -19.14 9.37
N LYS A 239 -30.87 -19.21 10.11
CA LYS A 239 -30.55 -20.34 11.00
C LYS A 239 -31.30 -20.25 12.33
N GLU A 240 -31.55 -19.05 12.85
CA GLU A 240 -32.37 -18.85 14.05
C GLU A 240 -33.87 -19.03 13.76
N GLU A 241 -34.34 -18.61 12.59
CA GLU A 241 -35.75 -18.77 12.19
C GLU A 241 -36.14 -20.25 11.98
N ASN A 242 -35.27 -21.05 11.33
CA ASN A 242 -35.49 -22.50 11.16
C ASN A 242 -35.32 -23.31 12.46
N GLN A 243 -34.59 -22.81 13.45
CA GLN A 243 -34.45 -23.46 14.76
C GLN A 243 -35.66 -23.18 15.67
N SER A 244 -36.35 -22.04 15.47
CA SER A 244 -37.58 -21.72 16.21
C SER A 244 -38.80 -22.47 15.69
N THR A 245 -38.89 -22.73 14.37
CA THR A 245 -39.99 -23.53 13.80
C THR A 245 -39.84 -25.01 14.12
N ALA A 246 -38.61 -25.56 14.08
CA ALA A 246 -38.36 -26.96 14.44
C ALA A 246 -38.58 -27.29 15.94
N LYS A 247 -38.58 -26.29 16.84
CA LYS A 247 -38.88 -26.48 18.27
C LYS A 247 -40.37 -26.34 18.61
N LEU A 248 -41.20 -25.81 17.71
CA LEU A 248 -42.63 -25.65 17.97
C LEU A 248 -43.43 -26.93 17.65
N ASP A 249 -42.95 -27.75 16.71
CA ASP A 249 -43.65 -28.96 16.26
C ASP A 249 -43.34 -30.24 17.09
N THR A 250 -42.47 -30.18 18.10
CA THR A 250 -42.15 -31.34 18.97
C THR A 250 -42.87 -31.32 20.32
N LYS A 251 -43.97 -30.57 20.43
CA LYS A 251 -44.74 -30.43 21.68
C LYS A 251 -46.26 -30.52 21.46
N GLN A 252 -46.70 -31.40 20.57
CA GLN A 252 -48.06 -31.93 20.56
C GLN A 252 -48.00 -33.42 20.18
N ASP A 253 -47.78 -34.25 21.19
CA ASP A 253 -48.31 -35.62 21.32
C ASP A 253 -48.32 -35.97 22.82
#